data_AF-B1FBE5-F1
#
_entry.id   AF-B1FBE5-F1
#
_cell.length_a   1.000
_cell.length_b   1.000
_cell.length_c   1.000
_cell.angle_alpha   90.00
_cell.angle_beta   90.00
_cell.angle_gamma   90.00
#
_symmetry.space_group_name_H-M   'P 1'
#
loop_
_entity.id
_entity.type
_entity.pdbx_description
1 polymer ?
#
loop_
_entity_poly.entity_id
_entity_poly.type
_entity_poly.pdbx_seq_one_letter_code
_entity_poly.pdbx_strand_id
1 'polypeptide(L)'
;MNLEIECLLPPDTSAADPESAAAEPPAAIEDELVFEAKQKITLRCGKASITLYPNGKIALRGEYIVSDAAGVNRIAGGQVELN
;
A
#
# COMPACT_ATOMS: atom_id res chain seq x y z
N MET A 1 2.83 -1.22 48.79
CA MET A 1 1.38 -1.51 48.77
C MET A 1 0.92 -1.32 47.33
N ASN A 2 0.79 -2.42 46.60
CA ASN A 2 0.16 -2.42 45.28
C ASN A 2 -1.35 -2.31 45.48
N LEU A 3 -2.03 -1.59 44.59
CA LEU A 3 -3.33 -1.99 44.08
C LEU A 3 -3.48 -1.40 42.67
N GLU A 4 -3.55 -2.27 41.68
CA GLU A 4 -4.11 -1.98 40.36
C GLU A 4 -5.65 -1.86 40.48
N ILE A 5 -6.29 -1.14 39.56
CA ILE A 5 -7.48 -1.54 38.79
C ILE A 5 -7.91 -0.37 37.89
N GLU A 6 -7.51 -0.49 36.64
CA GLU A 6 -8.30 -0.42 35.41
C GLU A 6 -9.57 0.45 35.27
N CYS A 7 -9.52 1.18 34.15
CA CYS A 7 -10.51 1.23 33.06
C CYS A 7 -11.51 2.39 33.06
N LEU A 8 -11.55 3.10 31.91
CA LEU A 8 -12.72 3.57 31.15
C LEU A 8 -12.37 4.83 30.32
N LEU A 9 -12.02 4.60 29.05
CA LEU A 9 -12.38 5.51 27.94
C LEU A 9 -13.87 5.29 27.59
N PRO A 10 -14.55 6.11 26.76
CA PRO A 10 -14.38 7.51 26.30
C PRO A 10 -15.75 8.28 26.43
N PRO A 11 -16.10 9.41 25.74
CA PRO A 11 -16.28 9.50 24.28
C PRO A 11 -15.82 10.84 23.64
N ASP A 12 -15.80 10.84 22.31
CA ASP A 12 -15.55 11.97 21.42
C ASP A 12 -16.35 13.24 21.76
N THR A 13 -15.74 14.42 21.58
CA THR A 13 -16.43 15.61 21.05
C THR A 13 -15.43 16.55 20.38
N SER A 14 -15.61 16.62 19.06
CA SER A 14 -15.03 17.52 18.08
C SER A 14 -15.55 18.96 18.23
N ALA A 15 -14.67 19.95 18.04
CA ALA A 15 -14.90 21.25 17.38
C ALA A 15 -13.59 22.07 17.50
N ALA A 16 -12.68 22.04 16.51
CA ALA A 16 -12.67 22.86 15.30
C ALA A 16 -12.28 24.33 15.55
N ASP A 17 -11.05 24.68 15.17
CA ASP A 17 -10.73 25.93 14.48
C ASP A 17 -9.64 25.65 13.42
N PRO A 18 -9.93 25.85 12.12
CA PRO A 18 -9.04 25.56 11.01
C PRO A 18 -8.47 26.86 10.43
N GLU A 19 -7.27 27.28 10.81
CA GLU A 19 -6.61 28.37 10.08
C GLU A 19 -5.09 28.37 10.25
N SER A 20 -4.39 27.73 9.31
CA SER A 20 -3.24 28.37 8.63
C SER A 20 -2.78 27.49 7.49
N ALA A 21 -3.38 27.73 6.33
CA ALA A 21 -2.84 27.32 5.05
C ALA A 21 -1.64 28.23 4.72
N ALA A 22 -0.43 27.76 5.00
CA ALA A 22 0.69 28.05 4.13
C ALA A 22 0.73 26.88 3.13
N ALA A 23 0.03 27.06 2.01
CA ALA A 23 0.14 26.18 0.86
C ALA A 23 1.59 26.27 0.36
N GLU A 24 2.43 25.34 0.82
CA GLU A 24 3.66 25.04 0.11
C GLU A 24 3.28 24.73 -1.35
N PRO A 25 4.01 25.29 -2.33
CA PRO A 25 3.75 25.02 -3.74
C PRO A 25 3.67 23.50 -3.93
N PRO A 26 2.78 22.98 -4.82
CA PRO A 26 2.61 21.55 -5.01
C PRO A 26 4.01 20.96 -5.15
N ALA A 27 4.39 20.16 -4.15
CA ALA A 27 5.70 19.53 -4.09
C ALA A 27 5.95 18.97 -5.49
N ALA A 28 7.08 19.35 -6.09
CA ALA A 28 7.43 18.93 -7.43
C ALA A 28 7.08 17.46 -7.55
N ILE A 29 6.12 17.14 -8.43
CA ILE A 29 5.73 15.76 -8.66
C ILE A 29 7.00 15.13 -9.23
N GLU A 30 7.69 14.35 -8.40
CA GLU A 30 8.85 13.62 -8.86
C GLU A 30 8.37 12.76 -10.03
N ASP A 31 9.06 12.87 -11.17
CA ASP A 31 8.71 12.11 -12.37
C ASP A 31 8.83 10.59 -12.14
N GLU A 32 9.56 10.17 -11.09
CA GLU A 32 9.83 8.79 -10.75
C GLU A 32 9.88 8.57 -9.23
N LEU A 33 9.26 7.47 -8.75
CA LEU A 33 9.35 7.01 -7.37
C LEU A 33 9.96 5.60 -7.34
N VAL A 34 11.09 5.44 -6.65
CA VAL A 34 11.83 4.17 -6.57
C VAL A 34 11.77 3.58 -5.16
N PHE A 35 11.31 2.33 -5.04
CA PHE A 35 11.34 1.57 -3.79
C PHE A 35 12.42 0.48 -3.87
N GLU A 36 13.33 0.45 -2.88
CA GLU A 36 14.34 -0.61 -2.74
C GLU A 36 14.25 -1.30 -1.38
N ALA A 37 14.42 -2.63 -1.37
CA ALA A 37 14.51 -3.39 -0.12
C ALA A 37 15.37 -4.64 -0.30
N LYS A 38 16.15 -5.00 0.74
CA LYS A 38 16.98 -6.21 0.74
C LYS A 38 16.17 -7.51 0.76
N GLN A 39 15.01 -7.49 1.43
CA GLN A 39 14.23 -8.69 1.70
C GLN A 39 12.96 -8.79 0.86
N LYS A 40 12.08 -7.78 0.90
CA LYS A 40 10.84 -7.74 0.10
C LYS A 40 10.21 -6.35 0.14
N ILE A 41 9.39 -6.06 -0.85
CA ILE A 41 8.49 -4.89 -0.87
C ILE A 41 7.06 -5.41 -0.94
N THR A 42 6.16 -4.89 -0.09
CA THR A 42 4.75 -5.29 -0.08
C THR A 42 3.85 -4.07 -0.05
N LEU A 43 3.06 -3.88 -1.10
CA LEU A 43 1.98 -2.90 -1.16
C LEU A 43 0.67 -3.63 -0.84
N ARG A 44 -0.07 -3.18 0.18
CA ARG A 44 -1.28 -3.87 0.68
C ARG A 44 -2.44 -2.91 0.82
N CYS A 45 -3.62 -3.34 0.38
CA CYS A 45 -4.89 -2.67 0.62
C CYS A 45 -5.97 -3.74 0.86
N GLY A 46 -6.46 -3.87 2.10
CA GLY A 46 -7.43 -4.90 2.48
C GLY A 46 -6.97 -6.32 2.12
N LYS A 47 -7.78 -7.04 1.32
CA LYS A 47 -7.50 -8.40 0.82
C LYS A 47 -6.48 -8.42 -0.34
N ALA A 48 -6.16 -7.27 -0.93
CA ALA A 48 -5.26 -7.19 -2.08
C ALA A 48 -3.81 -6.91 -1.64
N SER A 49 -2.85 -7.52 -2.34
CA SER A 49 -1.43 -7.23 -2.14
C SER A 49 -0.59 -7.48 -3.40
N ILE A 50 0.42 -6.63 -3.59
CA ILE A 50 1.52 -6.82 -4.55
C ILE A 50 2.80 -7.01 -3.74
N THR A 51 3.53 -8.10 -3.96
CA THR A 51 4.77 -8.39 -3.24
C THR A 51 5.91 -8.71 -4.19
N LEU A 52 7.03 -8.01 -4.03
CA LEU A 52 8.30 -8.26 -4.72
C LEU A 52 9.25 -8.99 -3.77
N TYR A 53 9.82 -10.11 -4.23
CA TYR A 53 10.77 -10.95 -3.50
C TYR A 53 12.20 -10.79 -4.04
N PRO A 54 13.25 -11.13 -3.26
CA PRO A 54 14.63 -10.86 -3.65
C PRO A 54 15.13 -11.81 -4.75
N ASN A 55 14.41 -12.90 -5.02
CA ASN A 55 14.67 -13.84 -6.11
C ASN A 55 13.97 -13.45 -7.44
N GLY A 56 13.41 -12.25 -7.53
CA GLY A 56 12.68 -11.77 -8.70
C GLY A 56 11.24 -12.26 -8.81
N LYS A 57 10.74 -13.05 -7.85
CA LYS A 57 9.32 -13.44 -7.83
C LYS A 57 8.44 -12.22 -7.51
N ILE A 58 7.39 -12.05 -8.30
CA ILE A 58 6.31 -11.09 -8.03
C ILE A 58 5.04 -11.88 -7.70
N ALA A 59 4.37 -11.52 -6.61
CA ALA A 59 3.10 -12.13 -6.22
C ALA A 59 1.99 -11.08 -6.20
N LEU A 60 0.97 -11.29 -7.03
CA LEU A 60 -0.28 -10.53 -7.04
C LEU A 60 -1.34 -11.37 -6.31
N ARG A 61 -2.01 -10.77 -5.31
CA ARG A 61 -3.12 -11.41 -4.59
C ARG A 61 -4.30 -10.44 -4.52
N GLY A 62 -5.49 -10.98 -4.67
CA GLY A 62 -6.75 -10.25 -4.58
C GLY A 62 -7.92 -11.19 -4.88
N GLU A 63 -9.13 -10.69 -4.70
CA GLU A 63 -10.36 -11.41 -5.07
C GLU A 63 -10.54 -11.45 -6.60
N TYR A 64 -10.14 -10.37 -7.27
CA TYR A 64 -10.11 -10.23 -8.72
C TYR A 64 -8.82 -9.52 -9.14
N ILE A 65 -8.20 -9.99 -10.23
CA ILE A 65 -7.05 -9.33 -10.87
C ILE A 65 -7.47 -8.99 -12.29
N VAL A 66 -7.50 -7.71 -12.62
CA VAL A 66 -7.76 -7.23 -13.98
C VAL A 66 -6.45 -6.76 -14.58
N SER A 67 -6.07 -7.33 -15.71
CA SER A 67 -4.90 -6.90 -16.49
C SER A 67 -5.39 -6.39 -17.84
N ASP A 68 -5.58 -5.08 -17.93
CA ASP A 68 -6.04 -4.39 -19.13
C ASP A 68 -4.89 -3.65 -19.83
N ALA A 69 -4.89 -3.64 -21.16
CA ALA A 69 -3.93 -2.91 -21.96
C ALA A 69 -4.56 -2.47 -23.28
N ALA A 70 -4.33 -1.21 -23.68
CA ALA A 70 -4.77 -0.70 -24.98
C ALA A 70 -4.04 -1.37 -26.17
N GLY A 71 -2.86 -1.94 -25.91
CA GLY A 71 -2.07 -2.71 -26.87
C GLY A 71 -2.05 -4.20 -26.55
N VAL A 72 -0.89 -4.82 -26.69
CA VAL A 72 -0.73 -6.26 -26.40
C VAL A 72 -0.30 -6.46 -24.95
N ASN A 73 -1.04 -7.28 -24.21
CA ASN A 73 -0.57 -7.84 -22.94
C ASN A 73 0.34 -9.06 -23.23
N ARG A 74 1.66 -8.84 -23.20
CA ARG A 74 2.64 -9.89 -23.54
C ARG A 74 3.05 -10.65 -22.29
N ILE A 75 2.74 -11.94 -22.28
CA ILE A 75 3.19 -12.89 -21.25
C ILE A 75 4.21 -13.83 -21.89
N ALA A 76 5.40 -13.93 -21.30
CA ALA A 76 6.47 -14.79 -21.80
C ALA A 76 7.10 -15.59 -20.65
N GLY A 77 7.38 -16.86 -20.89
CA GLY A 77 8.03 -17.76 -19.94
C GLY A 77 8.31 -19.11 -20.57
N GLY A 78 9.24 -19.88 -20.00
CA GLY A 78 9.49 -21.26 -20.43
C GLY A 78 8.26 -22.17 -20.25
N GLN A 79 7.37 -21.80 -19.32
CA GLN A 79 6.07 -22.42 -19.09
C GLN A 79 5.11 -21.36 -18.58
N VAL A 80 3.86 -21.40 -19.06
CA VAL A 80 2.76 -20.59 -18.55
C VAL A 80 1.65 -21.55 -18.15
N GLU A 81 1.35 -21.59 -16.85
CA GLU A 81 0.25 -22.37 -16.30
C GLU A 81 -0.97 -21.47 -16.12
N LEU A 82 -2.06 -21.84 -16.78
CA LEU A 82 -3.37 -21.19 -16.67
C LEU A 82 -4.37 -22.23 -16.18
N ASN A 83 -5.13 -21.90 -15.12
CA ASN A 83 -6.16 -22.75 -14.53
C ASN A 83 -7.49 -22.00 -14.51
#